data_AF-A0A387B5C3-F1
#
_entry.id   AF-A0A387B5C3-F1
#
_cell.length_a   1.000
_cell.length_b   1.000
_cell.length_c   1.000
_cell.angle_alpha   90.00
_cell.angle_beta   90.00
_cell.angle_gamma   90.00
#
_symmetry.space_group_name_H-M   'P 1'
#
loop_
_entity.id
_entity.type
_entity.pdbx_description
1 polymer ?
#
loop_
_entity_poly.entity_id
_entity_poly.type
_entity_poly.pdbx_seq_one_letter_code
_entity_poly.pdbx_strand_id
1 'polypeptide(L)'
;MAVIGSVRIVQTHDALGRVAPAEFLQPLADTVSLEVSVAEFLAPLDPRPTDRPGVYTYRDPQRGSGWLELVGFSPGALERAADALLMERVEAEVGEMTPFRNEDMHLPRGGFGSRNPWLMLVFGAVVAGVGVWTIVVGLTRVELPFTIVVPVLGVLLIAAATWLFLHGARRVRWWHAARATARRLEGRLPDRLQS
;
A
#
# COMPACT_ATOMS: atom_id res chain seq x y z
N MET A 1 26.44 -5.28 -13.25
CA MET A 1 25.24 -5.11 -12.41
C MET A 1 25.63 -5.46 -10.98
N ALA A 2 25.40 -4.56 -10.03
CA ALA A 2 25.67 -4.84 -8.62
C ALA A 2 24.51 -5.68 -8.06
N VAL A 3 24.82 -6.78 -7.38
CA VAL A 3 23.81 -7.59 -6.68
C VAL A 3 23.64 -6.98 -5.30
N ILE A 4 22.45 -6.48 -4.97
CA ILE A 4 22.16 -5.88 -3.64
C ILE A 4 21.93 -6.98 -2.59
N GLY A 5 21.39 -8.13 -3.00
CA GLY A 5 21.15 -9.30 -2.16
C GLY A 5 20.55 -10.46 -2.96
N SER A 6 20.36 -11.60 -2.31
CA SER A 6 19.82 -12.82 -2.94
C SER A 6 18.77 -13.47 -2.06
N VAL A 7 17.75 -14.07 -2.67
CA VAL A 7 16.83 -14.98 -1.97
C VAL A 7 17.40 -16.38 -2.08
N ARG A 8 17.70 -16.99 -0.93
CA ARG A 8 17.99 -18.42 -0.84
C ARG A 8 16.69 -19.16 -0.63
N ILE A 9 16.36 -20.07 -1.54
CA ILE A 9 15.17 -20.90 -1.50
C ILE A 9 15.61 -22.31 -1.13
N VAL A 10 15.15 -22.79 0.02
CA VAL A 10 15.38 -24.16 0.49
C VAL A 10 14.06 -24.91 0.40
N GLN A 11 13.86 -25.63 -0.69
CA GLN A 11 12.71 -26.49 -0.90
C GLN A 11 12.89 -27.78 -0.11
N THR A 12 11.86 -28.20 0.62
CA THR A 12 11.88 -29.45 1.41
C THR A 12 10.99 -30.52 0.79
N HIS A 13 9.84 -30.12 0.24
CA HIS A 13 8.88 -31.01 -0.39
C HIS A 13 8.47 -30.48 -1.76
N ASP A 14 8.16 -31.40 -2.68
CA ASP A 14 7.56 -31.09 -3.99
C ASP A 14 6.05 -30.80 -3.89
N ALA A 15 5.43 -30.46 -5.02
CA ALA A 15 3.99 -30.22 -5.14
C ALA A 15 3.13 -31.43 -4.75
N LEU A 16 3.69 -32.64 -4.81
CA LEU A 16 3.04 -33.90 -4.45
C LEU A 16 3.25 -34.25 -2.96
N GLY A 17 3.94 -33.39 -2.20
CA GLY A 17 4.26 -33.60 -0.79
C GLY A 17 5.38 -34.63 -0.55
N ARG A 18 6.15 -35.00 -1.58
CA ARG A 18 7.30 -35.89 -1.46
C ARG A 18 8.53 -35.07 -1.08
N VAL A 19 9.42 -35.67 -0.29
CA VAL A 19 10.68 -35.04 0.11
C VAL A 19 11.55 -34.83 -1.13
N ALA A 20 11.82 -33.57 -1.47
CA ALA A 20 12.57 -33.15 -2.65
C ALA A 20 13.46 -31.96 -2.28
N PRO A 21 14.59 -32.20 -1.57
CA PRO A 21 15.46 -31.15 -1.11
C PRO A 21 16.14 -30.47 -2.30
N ALA A 22 15.88 -29.19 -2.49
CA ALA A 22 16.53 -28.39 -3.52
C ALA A 22 16.89 -27.01 -2.97
N GLU A 23 18.08 -26.53 -3.30
CA GLU A 23 18.56 -25.21 -2.91
C GLU A 23 18.76 -24.34 -4.16
N PHE A 24 18.12 -23.17 -4.16
CA PHE A 24 18.25 -22.19 -5.23
C PHE A 24 18.70 -20.85 -4.67
N LEU A 25 19.62 -20.18 -5.35
CA LEU A 25 19.98 -18.80 -5.07
C LEU A 25 19.47 -17.94 -6.22
N GLN A 26 18.47 -17.12 -5.93
CA GLN A 26 17.92 -16.19 -6.90
C GLN A 26 18.46 -14.79 -6.60
N PRO A 27 19.31 -14.21 -7.46
CA PRO A 27 19.77 -12.84 -7.28
C PRO A 27 18.59 -11.89 -7.48
N LEU A 28 18.39 -10.95 -6.55
CA LEU A 28 17.45 -9.87 -6.74
C LEU A 28 18.13 -8.78 -7.56
N ALA A 29 17.55 -8.48 -8.73
CA ALA A 29 18.05 -7.43 -9.60
C ALA A 29 17.93 -6.07 -8.92
N ASP A 30 18.87 -5.19 -9.26
CA ASP A 30 18.97 -3.80 -8.81
C ASP A 30 17.83 -2.97 -9.43
N THR A 31 16.60 -3.17 -8.94
CA THR A 31 15.42 -2.38 -9.31
C THR A 31 15.06 -1.36 -8.23
N VAL A 32 14.46 -0.26 -8.68
CA VAL A 32 14.28 1.06 -8.04
C VAL A 32 13.78 1.06 -6.58
N SER A 33 13.26 -0.05 -6.04
CA SER A 33 13.26 -0.27 -4.60
C SER A 33 13.26 -1.75 -4.25
N LEU A 34 14.20 -2.15 -3.39
CA LEU A 34 14.37 -3.49 -2.84
C LEU A 34 13.10 -4.06 -2.18
N GLU A 35 12.28 -3.20 -1.57
CA GLU A 35 10.98 -3.56 -0.98
C GLU A 35 10.02 -4.13 -2.01
N VAL A 36 9.98 -3.54 -3.20
CA VAL A 36 9.08 -3.93 -4.29
C VAL A 36 9.51 -5.24 -4.90
N SER A 37 10.80 -5.39 -5.19
CA SER A 37 11.32 -6.59 -5.85
C SER A 37 11.21 -7.82 -4.94
N VAL A 38 11.40 -7.63 -3.63
CA VAL A 38 11.23 -8.69 -2.63
C VAL A 38 9.75 -9.03 -2.46
N ALA A 39 8.87 -8.04 -2.32
CA ALA A 39 7.44 -8.28 -2.18
C ALA A 39 6.85 -8.95 -3.44
N GLU A 40 7.17 -8.47 -4.63
CA GLU A 40 6.66 -9.01 -5.89
C GLU A 40 7.14 -10.44 -6.16
N PHE A 41 8.40 -10.76 -5.83
CA PHE A 41 8.91 -12.12 -5.98
C PHE A 41 8.33 -13.09 -4.96
N LEU A 42 8.21 -12.66 -3.70
CA LEU A 42 7.81 -13.54 -2.61
C LEU A 42 6.28 -13.64 -2.45
N ALA A 43 5.52 -12.59 -2.76
CA ALA A 43 4.06 -12.55 -2.56
C ALA A 43 3.30 -13.75 -3.18
N PRO A 44 3.61 -14.22 -4.41
CA PRO A 44 2.96 -15.39 -4.97
C PRO A 44 3.15 -16.68 -4.17
N LEU A 45 4.18 -16.76 -3.32
CA LEU A 45 4.51 -17.94 -2.52
C LEU A 45 3.77 -17.99 -1.17
N ASP A 46 2.94 -16.98 -0.85
CA ASP A 46 2.32 -16.79 0.48
C ASP A 46 3.32 -16.98 1.64
N PRO A 47 4.39 -16.16 1.69
CA PRO A 47 5.46 -16.35 2.65
C PRO A 47 4.95 -16.03 4.05
N ARG A 48 5.13 -16.96 4.99
CA ARG A 48 4.80 -16.80 6.39
C ARG A 48 6.06 -16.51 7.19
N PRO A 49 6.06 -15.46 8.04
CA PRO A 49 7.21 -15.13 8.85
C PRO A 49 7.53 -16.25 9.83
N THR A 50 8.81 -16.34 10.20
CA THR A 50 9.31 -17.22 11.25
C THR A 50 9.87 -16.37 12.40
N ASP A 51 10.32 -17.00 13.48
CA ASP A 51 10.96 -16.29 14.59
C ASP A 51 12.29 -15.60 14.20
N ARG A 52 12.84 -15.93 13.02
CA ARG A 52 14.09 -15.36 12.50
C ARG A 52 13.81 -14.29 11.43
N PRO A 53 14.30 -13.05 11.62
CA PRO A 53 14.17 -11.99 10.63
C PRO A 53 14.78 -12.40 9.29
N GLY A 54 14.08 -12.12 8.20
CA GLY A 54 14.54 -12.47 6.85
C GLY A 54 14.38 -13.95 6.48
N VAL A 55 13.82 -14.78 7.36
CA VAL A 55 13.49 -16.19 7.08
C VAL A 55 11.98 -16.38 7.08
N TYR A 56 11.46 -16.94 5.99
CA TYR A 56 10.04 -17.17 5.76
C TYR A 56 9.80 -18.64 5.41
N THR A 57 8.66 -19.18 5.81
CA THR A 57 8.15 -20.46 5.28
C THR A 57 7.22 -20.20 4.12
N TYR A 58 7.17 -21.09 3.15
CA TYR A 58 6.18 -21.00 2.07
C TYR A 58 5.54 -22.35 1.83
N ARG A 59 4.29 -22.31 1.35
CA ARG A 59 3.54 -23.49 0.96
C ARG A 59 2.73 -23.18 -0.30
N ASP A 60 3.28 -23.59 -1.43
CA ASP A 60 2.70 -23.40 -2.75
C ASP A 60 2.17 -24.76 -3.27
N PRO A 61 0.88 -24.88 -3.66
CA PRO A 61 0.35 -26.08 -4.28
C PRO A 61 1.09 -26.52 -5.56
N GLN A 62 1.72 -25.59 -6.28
CA GLN A 62 2.40 -25.85 -7.55
C GLN A 62 3.90 -26.11 -7.39
N ARG A 63 4.55 -25.48 -6.41
CA ARG A 63 6.01 -25.57 -6.20
C ARG A 63 6.39 -26.43 -5.01
N GLY A 64 5.48 -26.73 -4.09
CA GLY A 64 5.74 -27.47 -2.86
C GLY A 64 5.97 -26.56 -1.65
N SER A 65 6.75 -27.02 -0.68
CA SER A 65 6.95 -26.29 0.58
C SER A 65 8.40 -26.24 1.03
N GLY A 66 8.76 -25.19 1.75
CA GLY A 66 10.12 -24.94 2.17
C GLY A 66 10.30 -23.64 2.92
N TRP A 67 11.54 -23.16 2.92
CA TRP A 67 11.98 -21.95 3.59
C TRP A 67 12.65 -21.01 2.59
N LEU A 68 12.50 -19.71 2.81
CA LEU A 68 13.05 -18.62 2.03
C LEU A 68 13.90 -17.78 2.97
N GLU A 69 15.16 -17.55 2.64
CA GLU A 69 16.10 -16.75 3.43
C GLU A 69 16.62 -15.59 2.60
N LEU A 70 16.45 -14.38 3.09
CA LEU A 70 16.98 -13.16 2.49
C LEU A 70 18.45 -12.98 2.90
N VAL A 71 19.37 -13.23 1.97
CA VAL A 71 20.82 -13.19 2.20
C VAL A 71 21.42 -11.91 1.61
N GLY A 72 22.30 -11.25 2.37
CA GLY A 72 23.01 -10.05 1.92
C GLY A 72 22.31 -8.72 2.23
N PHE A 73 21.19 -8.74 2.94
CA PHE A 73 20.43 -7.55 3.29
C PHE A 73 20.82 -7.00 4.68
N SER A 74 20.89 -5.67 4.80
CA SER A 74 21.02 -5.01 6.11
C SER A 74 19.78 -5.27 6.99
N PRO A 75 19.88 -5.24 8.33
CA PRO A 75 18.74 -5.43 9.24
C PRO A 75 17.54 -4.51 8.91
N GLY A 76 17.78 -3.22 8.67
CA GLY A 76 16.72 -2.28 8.29
C GLY A 76 16.14 -2.50 6.87
N ALA A 77 16.81 -3.26 6.00
CA ALA A 77 16.22 -3.70 4.74
C ALA A 77 15.33 -4.94 4.93
N LEU A 78 15.68 -5.84 5.85
CA LEU A 78 14.86 -6.98 6.23
C LEU A 78 13.55 -6.55 6.89
N GLU A 79 13.60 -5.55 7.78
CA GLU A 79 12.39 -4.98 8.40
C GLU A 79 11.46 -4.36 7.36
N ARG A 80 12.00 -3.56 6.43
CA ARG A 80 11.22 -2.94 5.35
C ARG A 80 10.63 -3.98 4.39
N ALA A 81 11.35 -5.06 4.10
CA ALA A 81 10.83 -6.19 3.32
C ALA A 81 9.71 -6.92 4.07
N ALA A 82 9.88 -7.16 5.38
CA ALA A 82 8.85 -7.77 6.21
C ALA A 82 7.58 -6.90 6.28
N ASP A 83 7.73 -5.57 6.37
CA ASP A 83 6.61 -4.63 6.32
C ASP A 83 5.91 -4.61 4.97
N ALA A 84 6.66 -4.69 3.86
CA ALA A 84 6.10 -4.77 2.52
C ALA A 84 5.29 -6.06 2.33
N LEU A 85 5.82 -7.21 2.78
CA LEU A 85 5.12 -8.50 2.74
C LEU A 85 3.85 -8.51 3.60
N LEU A 86 3.92 -7.96 4.81
CA LEU A 86 2.75 -7.84 5.68
C LEU A 86 1.68 -6.96 5.01
N MET A 87 2.09 -5.86 4.37
CA MET A 87 1.16 -4.98 3.66
C MET A 87 0.48 -5.69 2.48
N GLU A 88 1.23 -6.47 1.69
CA GLU A 88 0.68 -7.26 0.57
C GLU A 88 -0.38 -8.26 1.06
N ARG A 89 -0.11 -8.96 2.17
CA ARG A 89 -1.06 -9.90 2.79
C ARG A 89 -2.31 -9.19 3.32
N VAL A 90 -2.13 -8.02 3.93
CA VAL A 90 -3.24 -7.18 4.41
C VAL A 90 -4.09 -6.70 3.23
N GLU A 91 -3.48 -6.29 2.12
CA GLU A 91 -4.17 -5.89 0.89
C GLU A 91 -4.92 -7.06 0.24
N ALA A 92 -4.36 -8.26 0.27
CA ALA A 92 -5.03 -9.47 -0.21
C ALA A 92 -6.30 -9.81 0.62
N GLU A 93 -6.30 -9.57 1.93
CA GLU A 93 -7.43 -9.90 2.81
C GLU A 93 -8.47 -8.77 2.92
N VAL A 94 -8.03 -7.50 2.94
CA VAL A 94 -8.91 -6.32 3.08
C VAL A 94 -9.38 -5.77 1.73
N GLY A 95 -8.67 -6.11 0.65
CA GLY A 95 -8.83 -5.53 -0.68
C GLY A 95 -7.89 -4.35 -0.92
N GLU A 96 -7.60 -4.05 -2.18
CA GLU A 96 -6.73 -2.94 -2.56
C GLU A 96 -7.34 -1.57 -2.17
N MET A 97 -6.49 -0.70 -1.64
CA MET A 97 -6.87 0.68 -1.29
C MET A 97 -7.06 1.57 -2.52
N THR A 98 -6.32 1.28 -3.59
CA THR A 98 -6.32 2.03 -4.85
C THR A 98 -7.11 1.27 -5.91
N PRO A 99 -8.38 1.65 -6.20
CA PRO A 99 -9.15 1.03 -7.27
C PRO A 99 -8.63 1.31 -8.70
N PHE A 100 -7.51 2.04 -8.83
CA PHE A 100 -6.88 2.40 -10.10
C PHE A 100 -5.42 1.91 -10.15
N ARG A 101 -5.21 0.63 -9.86
CA ARG A 101 -3.99 -0.07 -10.28
C ARG A 101 -4.07 -0.27 -11.80
N ASN A 102 -3.90 0.81 -12.56
CA ASN A 102 -3.61 0.69 -13.99
C ASN A 102 -2.19 0.13 -14.08
N GLU A 103 -2.07 -1.14 -14.42
CA GLU A 103 -0.79 -1.81 -14.68
C GLU A 103 0.05 -1.06 -15.73
N ASP A 104 -0.61 -0.29 -16.60
CA ASP A 104 0.02 0.52 -17.64
C ASP A 104 0.49 1.92 -17.19
N MET A 105 0.10 2.39 -16.00
CA MET A 105 0.52 3.70 -15.49
C MET A 105 1.64 3.50 -14.47
N HIS A 106 2.88 3.70 -14.93
CA HIS A 106 4.07 3.83 -14.08
C HIS A 106 4.05 5.16 -13.31
N LEU A 107 2.95 5.44 -12.60
CA LEU A 107 2.95 6.51 -11.62
C LEU A 107 3.81 6.04 -10.45
N PRO A 108 4.80 6.84 -10.01
CA PRO A 108 5.65 6.46 -8.90
C PRO A 108 4.79 6.13 -7.69
N ARG A 109 5.12 5.02 -6.99
CA ARG A 109 4.54 4.63 -5.68
C ARG A 109 4.57 5.75 -4.63
N GLY A 110 5.24 6.87 -4.91
CA GLY A 110 5.15 8.13 -4.19
C GLY A 110 3.97 8.99 -4.66
N GLY A 111 2.73 8.50 -4.46
CA GLY A 111 1.61 9.43 -4.43
C GLY A 111 1.81 10.38 -3.25
N PHE A 112 1.74 11.69 -3.48
CA PHE A 112 1.64 12.76 -2.47
C PHE A 112 0.38 12.64 -1.58
N GLY A 113 -0.14 11.43 -1.38
CA GLY A 113 -1.18 11.13 -0.43
C GLY A 113 -0.56 11.14 0.95
N SER A 114 -0.82 12.21 1.70
CA SER A 114 -0.86 12.16 3.16
C SER A 114 -1.21 10.74 3.63
N ARG A 115 -0.31 10.09 4.38
CA ARG A 115 -0.51 8.73 4.92
C ARG A 115 -1.73 8.67 5.84
N ASN A 116 -2.03 9.80 6.48
CA ASN A 116 -3.15 9.96 7.37
C ASN A 116 -4.45 10.25 6.59
N PRO A 117 -5.46 9.34 6.64
CA PRO A 117 -6.73 9.54 5.95
C PRO A 117 -7.56 10.69 6.53
N TRP A 118 -7.30 11.11 7.77
CA TRP A 118 -7.97 12.24 8.42
C TRP A 118 -7.62 13.58 7.78
N LEU A 119 -6.42 13.73 7.23
CA LEU A 119 -6.03 14.97 6.54
C LEU A 119 -6.87 15.20 5.28
N MET A 120 -7.34 14.16 4.59
CA MET A 120 -8.27 14.32 3.46
C MET A 120 -9.63 14.84 3.92
N LEU A 121 -10.10 14.40 5.10
CA LEU A 121 -11.37 14.88 5.67
C LEU A 121 -11.27 16.33 6.14
N VAL A 122 -10.16 16.69 6.81
CA VAL A 122 -9.90 18.08 7.24
C VAL A 122 -9.78 19.00 6.02
N PHE A 123 -9.02 18.58 5.00
CA PHE A 123 -8.89 19.36 3.77
C PHE A 123 -10.23 19.49 3.04
N GLY A 124 -11.00 18.41 2.95
CA GLY A 124 -12.37 18.43 2.42
C GLY A 124 -13.27 19.43 3.17
N ALA A 125 -13.19 19.48 4.50
CA ALA A 125 -13.96 20.44 5.31
C ALA A 125 -13.57 21.90 5.01
N VAL A 126 -12.27 22.18 4.92
CA VAL A 126 -11.76 23.52 4.57
C VAL A 126 -12.24 23.92 3.17
N VAL A 127 -12.10 23.04 2.18
CA VAL A 127 -12.53 23.31 0.80
C VAL A 127 -14.05 23.52 0.73
N ALA A 128 -14.85 22.77 1.48
CA ALA A 128 -16.29 22.98 1.57
C ALA A 128 -16.63 24.36 2.14
N GLY A 129 -15.95 24.76 3.23
CA GLY A 129 -16.11 26.08 3.84
C GLY A 129 -15.78 27.23 2.88
N VAL A 130 -14.67 27.11 2.14
CA VAL A 130 -14.29 28.07 1.10
C VAL A 130 -15.33 28.08 -0.02
N GLY A 131 -15.85 26.92 -0.45
CA GLY A 131 -16.90 26.83 -1.46
C GLY A 131 -18.18 27.56 -1.05
N VAL A 132 -18.67 27.33 0.18
CA VAL A 132 -19.84 28.02 0.73
C VAL A 132 -19.60 29.52 0.83
N TRP A 133 -18.45 29.94 1.37
CA TRP A 133 -18.08 31.35 1.45
C TRP A 133 -18.08 32.02 0.08
N THR A 134 -17.50 31.33 -0.92
CA THR A 134 -17.44 31.80 -2.31
C THR A 134 -18.85 31.99 -2.88
N ILE A 135 -19.77 31.05 -2.65
CA ILE A 135 -21.17 31.20 -3.07
C ILE A 135 -21.82 32.42 -2.42
N VAL A 136 -21.69 32.61 -1.10
CA VAL A 136 -22.27 33.75 -0.39
C VAL A 136 -21.72 35.08 -0.92
N VAL A 137 -20.41 35.18 -1.10
CA VAL A 137 -19.78 36.40 -1.65
C VAL A 137 -20.25 36.66 -3.08
N GLY A 138 -20.34 35.63 -3.93
CA GLY A 138 -20.82 35.77 -5.30
C GLY A 138 -22.26 36.28 -5.37
N LEU A 139 -23.15 35.76 -4.51
CA LEU A 139 -24.57 36.14 -4.48
C LEU A 139 -24.83 37.52 -3.87
N THR A 140 -23.92 38.05 -3.07
CA THR A 140 -24.05 39.39 -2.46
C THR A 140 -23.53 40.51 -3.36
N ARG A 141 -22.87 40.20 -4.48
CA ARG A 141 -22.32 41.17 -5.43
C ARG A 141 -23.26 41.36 -6.62
N VAL A 142 -23.54 42.62 -6.95
CA VAL A 142 -24.47 43.04 -8.02
C VAL A 142 -23.78 43.15 -9.39
N GLU A 143 -22.45 43.11 -9.42
CA GLU A 143 -21.66 43.25 -10.65
C GLU A 143 -21.61 41.92 -11.43
N LEU A 144 -22.20 41.90 -12.63
CA LEU A 144 -21.93 40.85 -13.63
C LEU A 144 -20.52 41.12 -14.18
N PRO A 145 -19.54 40.20 -14.01
CA PRO A 145 -19.69 38.73 -14.06
C PRO A 145 -19.63 37.97 -12.72
N PHE A 146 -19.40 38.67 -11.59
CA PHE A 146 -19.16 38.03 -10.29
C PHE A 146 -20.37 37.23 -9.78
N THR A 147 -21.59 37.67 -10.09
CA THR A 147 -22.83 36.98 -9.69
C THR A 147 -22.99 35.57 -10.30
N ILE A 148 -22.28 35.26 -11.40
CA ILE A 148 -22.38 33.95 -12.07
C ILE A 148 -21.10 33.13 -11.86
N VAL A 149 -19.93 33.71 -12.12
CA VAL A 149 -18.65 32.98 -12.11
C VAL A 149 -18.30 32.50 -10.70
N VAL A 150 -18.50 33.36 -9.69
CA VAL A 150 -18.10 33.06 -8.32
C VAL A 150 -18.98 31.95 -7.71
N PRO A 151 -20.31 31.96 -7.83
CA PRO A 151 -21.12 30.83 -7.37
C PRO A 151 -20.81 29.51 -8.08
N VAL A 152 -20.54 29.54 -9.39
CA VAL A 152 -20.16 28.33 -10.15
C VAL A 152 -18.85 27.75 -9.60
N LEU A 153 -17.84 28.59 -9.34
CA LEU A 153 -16.60 28.15 -8.71
C LEU A 153 -16.86 27.56 -7.31
N GLY A 154 -17.73 28.19 -6.52
CA GLY A 154 -18.12 27.68 -5.21
C GLY A 154 -18.80 26.31 -5.26
N VAL A 155 -19.67 26.07 -6.25
CA VAL A 155 -20.28 24.74 -6.48
C VAL A 155 -19.23 23.70 -6.85
N LEU A 156 -18.26 24.04 -7.73
CA LEU A 156 -17.16 23.15 -8.07
C LEU A 156 -16.29 22.79 -6.85
N LEU A 157 -16.03 23.76 -5.97
CA LEU A 157 -15.32 23.51 -4.71
C LEU A 157 -16.11 22.57 -3.78
N ILE A 158 -17.43 22.74 -3.67
CA ILE A 158 -18.28 21.83 -2.89
C ILE A 158 -18.28 20.41 -3.50
N ALA A 159 -18.32 20.29 -4.83
CA ALA A 159 -18.22 19.00 -5.51
C ALA A 159 -16.86 18.33 -5.23
N ALA A 160 -15.76 19.07 -5.32
CA ALA A 160 -14.42 18.59 -4.99
C ALA A 160 -14.31 18.17 -3.51
N ALA A 161 -14.88 18.96 -2.58
CA ALA A 161 -14.94 18.61 -1.17
C ALA A 161 -15.74 17.32 -0.93
N THR A 162 -16.88 17.17 -1.60
CA THR A 162 -17.73 15.96 -1.50
C THR A 162 -16.97 14.73 -1.96
N TRP A 163 -16.25 14.85 -3.09
CA TRP A 163 -15.37 13.80 -3.59
C TRP A 163 -14.26 13.45 -2.57
N LEU A 164 -13.61 14.45 -1.98
CA LEU A 164 -12.60 14.26 -0.92
C LEU A 164 -13.19 13.58 0.33
N PHE A 165 -14.40 13.93 0.75
CA PHE A 165 -15.08 13.29 1.87
C PHE A 165 -15.40 11.83 1.60
N LEU A 166 -15.96 11.52 0.42
CA LEU A 166 -16.28 10.13 0.04
C LEU A 166 -15.03 9.27 -0.05
N HIS A 167 -13.97 9.78 -0.70
CA HIS A 167 -12.69 9.08 -0.75
C HIS A 167 -12.04 8.97 0.63
N GLY A 168 -12.03 10.04 1.42
CA GLY A 168 -11.50 10.05 2.78
C GLY A 168 -12.22 9.04 3.69
N ALA A 169 -13.55 8.99 3.66
CA ALA A 169 -14.32 8.04 4.46
C ALA A 169 -14.06 6.58 4.07
N ARG A 170 -14.00 6.28 2.77
CA ARG A 170 -13.59 4.94 2.27
C ARG A 170 -12.17 4.61 2.75
N ARG A 171 -11.26 5.57 2.66
CA ARG A 171 -9.87 5.46 3.08
C ARG A 171 -9.73 5.19 4.59
N VAL A 172 -10.49 5.88 5.43
CA VAL A 172 -10.54 5.67 6.89
C VAL A 172 -11.04 4.26 7.21
N ARG A 173 -12.13 3.82 6.57
CA ARG A 173 -12.68 2.47 6.78
C ARG A 173 -11.67 1.39 6.41
N TRP A 174 -11.05 1.52 5.24
CA TRP A 174 -9.98 0.60 4.82
C TRP A 174 -8.81 0.63 5.80
N TRP A 175 -8.38 1.81 6.25
CA TRP A 175 -7.25 1.95 7.18
C TRP A 175 -7.54 1.26 8.53
N HIS A 176 -8.75 1.39 9.07
CA HIS A 176 -9.13 0.65 10.27
C HIS A 176 -9.16 -0.85 10.06
N ALA A 177 -9.70 -1.33 8.93
CA ALA A 177 -9.70 -2.74 8.58
C ALA A 177 -8.28 -3.28 8.41
N ALA A 178 -7.42 -2.59 7.66
CA ALA A 178 -6.02 -2.92 7.46
C ALA A 178 -5.24 -3.02 8.78
N ARG A 179 -5.46 -2.08 9.71
CA ARG A 179 -4.85 -2.12 11.05
C ARG A 179 -5.33 -3.30 11.89
N ALA A 180 -6.62 -3.64 11.81
CA ALA A 180 -7.17 -4.79 12.51
C ALA A 180 -6.59 -6.10 11.94
N THR A 181 -6.51 -6.22 10.61
CA THR A 181 -5.93 -7.38 9.92
C THR A 181 -4.44 -7.53 10.20
N ALA A 182 -3.65 -6.45 10.13
CA ALA A 182 -2.22 -6.50 10.44
C ALA A 182 -1.97 -7.03 11.86
N ARG A 183 -2.73 -6.54 12.85
CA ARG A 183 -2.66 -7.02 14.24
C ARG A 183 -3.10 -8.49 14.37
N ARG A 184 -4.08 -8.93 13.59
CA ARG A 184 -4.53 -10.33 13.58
C ARG A 184 -3.49 -11.27 12.97
N LEU A 185 -2.78 -10.83 11.92
CA LEU A 185 -1.81 -11.66 11.18
C LEU A 185 -0.47 -11.78 11.91
N GLU A 186 0.09 -10.68 12.40
CA GLU A 186 1.45 -10.66 12.96
C GLU A 186 1.56 -9.98 14.34
N GLY A 187 0.43 -9.55 14.93
CA GLY A 187 0.45 -8.86 16.24
C GLY A 187 1.10 -7.47 16.21
N ARG A 188 1.63 -7.04 15.07
CA ARG A 188 2.33 -5.76 14.86
C ARG A 188 1.67 -4.93 13.76
N LEU A 189 1.99 -3.63 13.74
CA LEU A 189 1.52 -2.70 12.71
C LEU A 189 2.70 -2.32 11.81
N PRO A 190 2.60 -2.49 10.48
CA PRO A 190 3.63 -2.01 9.56
C PRO A 190 3.74 -0.49 9.65
N ASP A 191 4.93 0.06 9.43
CA ASP A 191 5.22 1.49 9.61
C ASP A 191 4.27 2.38 8.80
N ARG A 192 3.85 1.90 7.63
CA ARG A 192 2.89 2.60 6.74
C ARG A 192 1.49 2.80 7.36
N LEU A 193 1.12 2.00 8.36
CA LEU A 193 -0.18 2.06 9.04
C LEU A 193 -0.10 2.70 10.44
N GLN A 194 1.10 3.08 10.90
CA GLN A 194 1.31 3.72 12.21
C GLN A 194 1.02 5.23 12.16
N SER A 195 1.34 5.89 11.05
CA SER A 195 1.17 7.34 10.79
C SER A 195 -0.12 7.68 10.05
#